data_AF-A0A6B3CJU1-F1
#
_entry.id   AF-A0A6B3CJU1-F1
#
_cell.length_a   1.000
_cell.length_b   1.000
_cell.length_c   1.000
_cell.angle_alpha   90.00
_cell.angle_beta   90.00
_cell.angle_gamma   90.00
#
_symmetry.space_group_name_H-M   'P 1'
#
loop_
_entity.id
_entity.type
_entity.pdbx_description
1 polymer ?
#
loop_
_entity_poly.entity_id
_entity_poly.type
_entity_poly.pdbx_seq_one_letter_code
_entity_poly.pdbx_strand_id
1 'polypeptide(L)'
;GRLRAYLEEAQRTPSLDTSRLLDAAALLLDNWTLGARESAALARLLADTGGLRPAGEVTDRLGRPGQAYVYETTGVRRMLIMDPATGAVLGLETTFTEA
;
A
#
# COMPACT_ATOMS: atom_id res chain seq x y z
N GLY A 1 12.10 10.93 0.96
CA GLY A 1 12.46 11.00 -0.47
C GLY A 1 11.41 11.77 -1.26
N ARG A 2 11.64 12.08 -2.55
CA ARG A 2 10.74 12.93 -3.38
C ARG A 2 9.29 12.41 -3.43
N LEU A 3 9.09 11.10 -3.51
CA LEU A 3 7.75 10.48 -3.49
C LEU A 3 7.03 10.70 -2.16
N ARG A 4 7.72 10.55 -1.02
CA ARG A 4 7.13 10.82 0.30
C ARG A 4 6.64 12.27 0.41
N ALA A 5 7.46 13.23 0.00
CA ALA A 5 7.10 14.64 0.05
C ALA A 5 5.87 14.96 -0.83
N TYR A 6 5.76 14.33 -2.01
CA TYR A 6 4.57 14.46 -2.86
C TYR A 6 3.31 13.90 -2.18
N LEU A 7 3.40 12.72 -1.55
CA LEU A 7 2.27 12.11 -0.86
C LEU A 7 1.85 12.91 0.39
N GLU A 8 2.81 13.47 1.13
CA GLU A 8 2.55 14.37 2.27
C GLU A 8 1.78 15.63 1.83
N GLU A 9 2.18 16.24 0.72
CA GLU A 9 1.49 17.39 0.13
C GLU A 9 0.08 17.03 -0.36
N ALA A 10 -0.07 15.91 -1.08
CA ALA A 10 -1.36 15.44 -1.58
C ALA A 10 -2.38 15.20 -0.44
N GLN A 11 -1.89 14.70 0.70
CA GLN A 11 -2.69 14.45 1.90
C GLN A 11 -2.81 15.67 2.83
N ARG A 12 -2.15 16.80 2.51
CA ARG A 12 -2.07 18.01 3.35
C ARG A 12 -1.66 17.70 4.81
N THR A 13 -0.64 16.86 5.01
CA THR A 13 -0.20 16.43 6.36
C THR A 13 1.33 16.37 6.48
N PRO A 14 1.91 16.78 7.63
CA PRO A 14 3.36 16.76 7.84
C PRO A 14 3.93 15.36 8.16
N SER A 15 3.09 14.35 8.36
CA SER A 15 3.56 12.97 8.60
C SER A 15 2.57 11.91 8.11
N LEU A 16 3.11 10.89 7.45
CA LEU A 16 2.37 9.71 7.01
C LEU A 16 2.63 8.56 7.97
N ASP A 17 1.63 8.24 8.79
CA ASP A 17 1.52 6.93 9.42
C ASP A 17 1.12 5.87 8.37
N THR A 18 1.19 4.58 8.74
CA THR A 18 0.88 3.47 7.82
C THR A 18 -0.52 3.59 7.23
N SER A 19 -1.52 4.01 8.00
CA SER A 19 -2.87 4.19 7.47
C SER A 19 -2.91 5.29 6.42
N ARG A 20 -2.41 6.48 6.73
CA ARG A 20 -2.43 7.59 5.76
C ARG A 20 -1.59 7.30 4.54
N LEU A 21 -0.49 6.55 4.67
CA LEU A 21 0.30 6.13 3.52
C LEU A 21 -0.50 5.19 2.61
N LEU A 22 -1.23 4.22 3.17
CA LEU A 22 -2.09 3.33 2.39
C LEU A 22 -3.22 4.09 1.69
N ASP A 23 -3.79 5.11 2.32
CA ASP A 23 -4.79 5.99 1.67
C ASP A 23 -4.19 6.81 0.52
N ALA A 24 -3.01 7.41 0.74
CA ALA A 24 -2.32 8.18 -0.28
C ALA A 24 -1.89 7.29 -1.46
N ALA A 25 -1.47 6.06 -1.18
CA ALA A 25 -1.13 5.07 -2.19
C ALA A 25 -2.35 4.69 -3.04
N ALA A 26 -3.51 4.45 -2.41
CA ALA A 26 -4.75 4.18 -3.13
C ALA A 26 -5.12 5.34 -4.07
N LEU A 27 -5.13 6.58 -3.56
CA LEU A 27 -5.41 7.77 -4.37
C LEU A 27 -4.43 7.95 -5.53
N LEU A 28 -3.13 7.69 -5.30
CA LEU A 28 -2.12 7.74 -6.35
C LEU A 28 -2.40 6.69 -7.44
N LEU A 29 -2.71 5.45 -7.05
CA LEU A 29 -2.89 4.33 -7.97
C LEU A 29 -4.23 4.37 -8.71
N ASP A 30 -5.24 5.02 -8.15
CA ASP A 30 -6.54 5.26 -8.81
C ASP A 30 -6.42 6.27 -9.97
N ASN A 31 -5.42 7.16 -9.92
CA ASN A 31 -5.29 8.25 -10.88
C ASN A 31 -4.05 8.12 -11.79
N TRP A 32 -3.04 7.33 -11.40
CA TRP A 32 -1.82 7.15 -12.18
C TRP A 32 -1.33 5.70 -12.21
N THR A 33 -0.92 5.26 -13.40
CA THR A 33 -0.13 4.02 -13.54
C THR A 33 1.34 4.32 -13.26
N LEU A 34 1.92 3.61 -12.29
CA LEU A 34 3.31 3.79 -11.88
C LEU A 34 4.28 2.98 -12.76
N GLY A 35 5.42 3.57 -13.10
CA GLY A 35 6.55 2.87 -13.69
C GLY A 35 7.33 2.06 -12.66
N ALA A 36 8.27 1.22 -13.12
CA ALA A 36 9.06 0.34 -12.25
C ALA A 36 9.82 1.10 -11.15
N ARG A 37 10.34 2.30 -11.47
CA ARG A 37 11.06 3.14 -10.51
C ARG A 37 10.13 3.67 -9.41
N GLU A 38 8.96 4.16 -9.80
CA GLU A 38 7.95 4.72 -8.90
C GLU A 38 7.37 3.61 -8.01
N SER A 39 7.06 2.44 -8.57
CA SER A 39 6.63 1.26 -7.81
C SER A 39 7.67 0.83 -6.77
N ALA A 40 8.95 0.74 -7.15
CA ALA A 40 10.02 0.43 -6.21
C ALA A 40 10.25 1.51 -5.14
N ALA A 41 9.91 2.77 -5.42
CA ALA A 41 9.96 3.84 -4.43
C ALA A 41 8.77 3.74 -3.45
N LEU A 42 7.58 3.42 -3.93
CA LEU A 42 6.39 3.21 -3.10
C LEU A 42 6.55 1.99 -2.19
N ALA A 43 7.03 0.85 -2.72
CA ALA A 43 7.28 -0.36 -1.96
C ALA A 43 8.24 -0.12 -0.77
N ARG A 44 9.32 0.65 -1.00
CA ARG A 44 10.24 1.05 0.08
C ARG A 44 9.57 1.91 1.14
N LEU A 45 8.74 2.88 0.74
CA LEU A 45 8.01 3.69 1.70
C LEU A 45 7.05 2.87 2.56
N LEU A 46 6.35 1.91 1.96
CA LEU A 46 5.44 1.01 2.66
C LEU A 46 6.20 0.10 3.64
N ALA A 47 7.36 -0.42 3.23
CA ALA A 47 8.22 -1.20 4.10
C ALA A 47 8.71 -0.39 5.33
N ASP A 48 9.00 0.90 5.15
CA ASP A 48 9.53 1.78 6.19
C ASP A 48 8.48 2.25 7.22
N THR A 49 7.18 2.24 6.88
CA THR A 49 6.13 2.75 7.79
C THR A 49 5.82 1.83 8.98
N GLY A 50 6.25 0.57 8.93
CA GLY A 50 5.94 -0.42 9.97
C GLY A 50 4.45 -0.81 10.02
N GLY A 51 4.12 -1.81 10.83
CA GLY A 51 2.74 -2.26 11.06
C GLY A 51 2.15 -3.19 9.98
N LEU A 52 2.70 -3.20 8.76
CA LEU A 52 2.35 -4.18 7.72
C LEU A 52 2.93 -5.56 8.07
N ARG A 53 2.07 -6.54 8.33
CA ARG A 53 2.43 -7.93 8.61
C ARG A 53 2.21 -8.80 7.38
N PRO A 54 3.11 -9.72 7.01
CA PRO A 54 2.87 -10.64 5.91
C PRO A 54 1.66 -11.53 6.18
N ALA A 55 0.81 -11.73 5.17
CA ALA A 55 -0.40 -12.54 5.23
C ALA A 55 -0.39 -13.73 4.25
N GLY A 56 0.75 -13.98 3.59
CA GLY A 56 0.95 -15.10 2.67
C GLY A 56 0.75 -14.74 1.19
N GLU A 57 1.00 -15.72 0.34
CA GLU A 57 0.81 -15.60 -1.11
C GLU A 57 -0.68 -15.64 -1.46
N VAL A 58 -1.06 -14.83 -2.44
CA VAL A 58 -2.41 -14.77 -3.00
C VAL A 58 -2.32 -14.82 -4.52
N THR A 59 -3.40 -15.22 -5.17
CA THR A 59 -3.56 -15.09 -6.62
C THR A 59 -4.76 -14.20 -6.87
N ASP A 60 -4.55 -13.11 -7.63
CA ASP A 60 -5.65 -12.21 -7.95
C ASP A 60 -6.62 -12.82 -8.97
N ARG A 61 -7.71 -12.10 -9.29
CA ARG A 61 -8.73 -12.59 -10.25
C ARG A 61 -8.22 -12.77 -11.68
N LEU A 62 -7.06 -12.20 -12.01
CA LEU A 62 -6.42 -12.34 -13.32
C LEU A 62 -5.39 -13.48 -13.34
N GLY A 63 -5.25 -14.25 -12.26
CA GLY A 63 -4.28 -15.34 -12.15
C GLY A 63 -2.87 -14.86 -11.85
N ARG A 64 -2.68 -13.59 -11.46
CA ARG A 64 -1.34 -13.06 -11.14
C ARG A 64 -0.97 -13.40 -9.70
N PRO A 65 0.24 -13.92 -9.44
CA PRO A 65 0.71 -14.15 -8.09
C PRO A 65 0.98 -12.82 -7.39
N GLY A 66 0.67 -12.76 -6.10
CA GLY A 66 0.92 -11.60 -5.25
C GLY A 66 1.28 -12.02 -3.83
N GLN A 67 1.99 -11.15 -3.13
CA GLN A 67 2.26 -11.26 -1.70
C GLN A 67 1.34 -10.31 -0.95
N ALA A 68 0.52 -10.84 -0.04
CA ALA A 68 -0.37 -10.06 0.79
C ALA A 68 0.31 -9.61 2.10
N TYR A 69 -0.04 -8.42 2.53
CA TYR A 69 0.29 -7.82 3.82
C TYR A 69 -0.96 -7.23 4.46
N VAL A 70 -1.04 -7.28 5.78
CA VAL A 70 -2.17 -6.76 6.56
C VAL A 70 -1.72 -5.68 7.52
N TYR A 71 -2.53 -4.63 7.60
CA TYR A 71 -2.46 -3.62 8.64
C TYR A 71 -3.82 -3.59 9.36
N GLU A 72 -3.80 -3.83 10.66
CA GLU A 72 -5.02 -3.94 11.48
C GLU A 72 -5.00 -2.88 12.57
N THR A 73 -6.12 -2.17 12.69
CA THR A 73 -6.43 -1.24 13.77
C THR A 73 -7.80 -1.59 14.32
N THR A 74 -8.21 -1.00 15.45
CA THR A 74 -9.56 -1.21 16.00
C THR A 74 -10.64 -0.95 14.95
N GLY A 75 -11.47 -1.96 14.69
CA GLY A 75 -12.59 -1.90 13.73
C GLY A 75 -12.22 -1.90 12.24
N VAL A 76 -10.93 -2.00 11.87
CA VAL A 76 -10.50 -1.94 10.45
C VAL A 76 -9.34 -2.88 10.18
N ARG A 77 -9.47 -3.69 9.12
CA ARG A 77 -8.40 -4.49 8.53
C ARG A 77 -8.13 -4.00 7.11
N ARG A 78 -6.87 -3.67 6.82
CA ARG A 78 -6.41 -3.24 5.49
C ARG A 78 -5.47 -4.25 4.91
N MET A 79 -5.70 -4.64 3.66
CA MET A 79 -4.88 -5.61 2.94
C MET A 79 -4.20 -4.94 1.75
N LEU A 80 -2.88 -5.06 1.71
CA LEU A 80 -2.03 -4.63 0.61
C LEU A 80 -1.56 -5.89 -0.13
N ILE A 81 -1.75 -5.94 -1.44
CA ILE A 81 -1.23 -7.01 -2.29
C ILE A 81 -0.17 -6.41 -3.21
N MET A 82 1.04 -6.98 -3.20
CA MET A 82 2.12 -6.56 -4.10
C MET A 82 2.58 -7.70 -5.00
N ASP A 83 3.02 -7.37 -6.20
CA ASP A 83 3.83 -8.25 -7.03
C ASP A 83 5.20 -8.42 -6.35
N PRO A 84 5.59 -9.65 -5.94
CA PRO A 84 6.85 -9.86 -5.24
C PRO A 84 8.10 -9.67 -6.13
N ALA A 85 7.96 -9.78 -7.46
CA ALA A 85 9.06 -9.62 -8.39
C ALA A 85 9.32 -8.14 -8.73
N THR A 86 8.27 -7.32 -8.80
CA THR A 86 8.37 -5.92 -9.26
C THR A 86 8.15 -4.88 -8.17
N GLY A 87 7.55 -5.27 -7.04
CA GLY A 87 7.10 -4.34 -6.00
C GLY A 87 5.90 -3.49 -6.42
N ALA A 88 5.26 -3.80 -7.55
CA ALA A 88 4.03 -3.12 -7.96
C ALA A 88 2.89 -3.47 -7.00
N VAL A 89 2.08 -2.47 -6.65
CA VAL A 89 0.85 -2.71 -5.88
C VAL A 89 -0.21 -3.27 -6.83
N LEU A 90 -0.70 -4.47 -6.52
CA LEU A 90 -1.73 -5.16 -7.29
C LEU A 90 -3.13 -4.89 -6.73
N GLY A 91 -3.24 -4.57 -5.45
CA GLY A 91 -4.50 -4.26 -4.80
C GLY A 91 -4.34 -3.66 -3.40
N LEU A 92 -5.32 -2.84 -3.03
CA LEU A 92 -5.51 -2.27 -1.70
C LEU A 92 -6.98 -2.48 -1.32
N GLU A 93 -7.21 -3.19 -0.22
CA GLU A 93 -8.55 -3.54 0.25
C GLU A 93 -8.74 -3.08 1.69
N THR A 94 -9.95 -2.62 2.00
CA THR A 94 -10.37 -2.24 3.35
C THR A 94 -11.55 -3.11 3.75
N THR A 95 -11.46 -3.75 4.92
CA THR A 95 -12.53 -4.51 5.55
C THR A 95 -12.83 -3.89 6.91
N PHE A 96 -14.08 -3.50 7.13
CA PHE A 96 -14.55 -3.09 8.45
C PHE A 96 -14.75 -4.33 9.31
N THR A 97 -14.19 -4.33 10.51
CA THR A 97 -14.34 -5.40 11.50
C THR A 97 -15.16 -4.91 12.68
N GLU A 98 -15.61 -5.83 13.53
CA GLU A 98 -16.08 -5.46 14.86
C GLU A 98 -14.95 -4.77 15.64
N ALA A 99 -15.32 -3.82 16.51
CA ALA A 99 -14.41 -2.97 17.26
C ALA A 99 -14.05 -3.56 18.63
#